data_AF-A0A382KQ26-F1
#
_entry.id   AF-A0A382KQ26-F1
#
_cell.length_a   1.000
_cell.length_b   1.000
_cell.length_c   1.000
_cell.angle_alpha   90.00
_cell.angle_beta   90.00
_cell.angle_gamma   90.00
#
_symmetry.space_group_name_H-M   'P 1'
#
loop_
_entity.id
_entity.type
_entity.pdbx_description
1 polymer ?
#
loop_
_entity_poly.entity_id
_entity_poly.type
_entity_poly.pdbx_seq_one_letter_code
_entity_poly.pdbx_strand_id
1 'polypeptide(L)'
;MIRCFDGIFRAASRWCPTLEFSFMNDLQDAKSQDVAQRDVGTPDIEARQISELDTSNQPSGKSKFGFSTWKILALILLLALVLRLWGIDWDQGGLFHPDERAFLSQVYDLQFPEGDEWSNVFDPDESTLNPGSFNWGSLPHYALKSVHYLVAPYKWMSIFDLRYAGRALSAISDTFTVLLIFMIGRTVFSSRVGLLAALLSAIAVQQIQLSHFFAVDTFMTTFIVATIFYSIRVAKEGRRSDTVLAAVMFGMAVATKFSVLPL
;
A
#
# COMPACT_ATOMS: atom_id res chain seq x y z
N MET A 1 -14.83 -27.35 -34.99
CA MET A 1 -14.67 -26.98 -33.57
C MET A 1 -13.57 -25.92 -33.51
N ILE A 2 -13.73 -24.90 -32.67
CA ILE A 2 -12.81 -23.76 -32.45
C ILE A 2 -13.04 -22.53 -33.35
N ARG A 3 -14.02 -21.70 -32.96
CA ARG A 3 -13.99 -20.24 -33.08
C ARG A 3 -13.85 -19.70 -31.65
N CYS A 4 -12.64 -19.37 -31.20
CA CYS A 4 -12.46 -18.73 -29.89
C CYS A 4 -11.09 -18.02 -29.77
N PHE A 5 -10.71 -17.20 -30.75
CA PHE A 5 -9.44 -16.45 -30.65
C PHE A 5 -9.51 -14.95 -31.00
N ASP A 6 -10.68 -14.41 -31.36
CA ASP A 6 -10.83 -12.97 -31.68
C ASP A 6 -11.27 -12.10 -30.48
N GLY A 7 -11.45 -12.67 -29.29
CA GLY A 7 -11.96 -11.95 -28.11
C GLY A 7 -10.92 -11.22 -27.28
N ILE A 8 -9.63 -11.49 -27.47
CA ILE A 8 -8.58 -11.08 -26.52
C ILE A 8 -8.01 -9.68 -26.82
N PHE A 9 -8.09 -9.21 -28.07
CA PHE A 9 -7.50 -7.91 -28.46
C PHE A 9 -8.43 -6.69 -28.31
N ARG A 10 -9.71 -6.87 -27.99
CA ARG A 10 -10.66 -5.74 -27.77
C ARG A 10 -10.87 -5.34 -26.31
N ALA A 11 -10.24 -6.04 -25.35
CA ALA A 11 -10.37 -5.72 -23.92
C ALA A 11 -9.26 -4.78 -23.38
N ALA A 12 -8.26 -4.43 -24.20
CA ALA A 12 -7.10 -3.63 -23.79
C ALA A 12 -7.32 -2.10 -23.85
N SER A 13 -8.43 -1.61 -24.40
CA SER A 13 -8.63 -0.16 -24.64
C SER A 13 -9.54 0.55 -23.62
N ARG A 14 -9.79 -0.05 -22.44
CA ARG A 14 -10.52 0.59 -21.33
C ARG A 14 -9.79 0.39 -20.02
N TRP A 15 -8.54 0.83 -19.99
CA TRP A 15 -7.75 0.94 -18.76
C TRP A 15 -7.75 2.41 -18.32
N CYS A 16 -8.00 2.63 -17.03
CA CYS A 16 -8.34 3.89 -16.34
C CYS A 16 -9.80 4.34 -16.52
N PRO A 17 -10.60 4.38 -15.42
CA PRO A 17 -10.31 5.29 -14.30
C PRO A 17 -10.70 4.72 -12.91
N THR A 18 -9.75 4.14 -12.16
CA THR A 18 -9.98 3.69 -10.77
C THR A 18 -9.79 4.79 -9.73
N LEU A 19 -9.04 5.85 -10.08
CA LEU A 19 -8.91 7.04 -9.24
C LEU A 19 -10.14 7.95 -9.36
N GLU A 20 -10.67 8.23 -10.55
CA GLU A 20 -11.83 9.12 -10.70
C GLU A 20 -13.12 8.57 -10.07
N PHE A 21 -13.31 7.24 -10.06
CA PHE A 21 -14.50 6.67 -9.42
C PHE A 21 -14.50 6.91 -7.90
N SER A 22 -13.32 6.98 -7.26
CA SER A 22 -13.21 7.39 -5.86
C SER A 22 -13.37 8.90 -5.65
N PHE A 23 -13.17 9.74 -6.69
CA PHE A 23 -13.39 11.19 -6.65
C PHE A 23 -14.86 11.57 -6.82
N MET A 24 -15.65 10.75 -7.53
CA MET A 24 -17.04 11.08 -7.88
C MET A 24 -18.03 10.84 -6.74
N ASN A 25 -17.74 9.90 -5.83
CA ASN A 25 -18.57 9.66 -4.64
C ASN A 25 -18.53 10.83 -3.64
N ASP A 26 -17.36 11.47 -3.44
CA ASP A 26 -17.24 12.63 -2.54
C ASP A 26 -18.03 13.86 -3.06
N LEU A 27 -18.26 13.95 -4.38
CA LEU A 27 -19.07 15.02 -5.00
C LEU A 27 -20.57 14.72 -4.96
N GLN A 28 -20.97 13.45 -4.97
CA GLN A 28 -22.38 13.05 -4.89
C GLN A 28 -22.94 13.16 -3.47
N ASP A 29 -22.14 12.84 -2.44
CA ASP A 29 -22.55 13.01 -1.04
C ASP A 29 -22.78 14.49 -0.70
N ALA A 30 -21.98 15.41 -1.26
CA ALA A 30 -22.15 16.85 -1.07
C ALA A 30 -23.40 17.41 -1.79
N LYS A 31 -23.81 16.83 -2.92
CA LYS A 31 -25.00 17.26 -3.68
C LYS A 31 -26.31 16.71 -3.13
N SER A 32 -26.30 15.51 -2.53
CA SER A 32 -27.54 14.90 -2.00
C SER A 32 -28.10 15.67 -0.79
N GLN A 33 -27.24 16.35 -0.03
CA GLN A 33 -27.65 17.15 1.13
C GLN A 33 -28.30 18.49 0.73
N ASP A 34 -28.01 19.03 -0.46
CA ASP A 34 -28.53 20.33 -0.91
C ASP A 34 -29.91 20.24 -1.60
N VAL A 35 -30.33 19.05 -2.03
CA VAL A 35 -31.55 18.86 -2.85
C VAL A 35 -32.80 18.54 -2.00
N ALA A 36 -32.65 18.09 -0.75
CA ALA A 36 -33.77 17.67 0.09
C ALA A 36 -34.56 18.83 0.74
N GLN A 37 -34.24 20.09 0.45
CA GLN A 37 -34.74 21.24 1.23
C GLN A 37 -35.53 22.28 0.42
N ARG A 38 -36.05 21.92 -0.75
CA ARG A 38 -37.02 22.75 -1.48
C ARG A 38 -38.22 21.91 -1.88
N ASP A 39 -39.33 22.12 -1.18
CA ASP A 39 -40.63 22.45 -1.79
C ASP A 39 -41.67 22.73 -0.69
N VAL A 40 -42.44 23.81 -0.88
CA VAL A 40 -43.37 24.44 0.07
C VAL A 40 -44.73 24.64 -0.62
N GLY A 41 -45.82 24.55 0.15
CA GLY A 41 -47.14 25.19 -0.06
C GLY A 41 -48.06 24.79 1.11
N THR A 42 -48.80 25.63 1.85
CA THR A 42 -49.55 26.89 1.57
C THR A 42 -49.91 27.60 2.91
N PRO A 43 -50.58 28.78 2.95
CA PRO A 43 -50.22 29.91 3.83
C PRO A 43 -51.13 30.10 5.05
N ASP A 44 -50.59 30.71 6.12
CA ASP A 44 -51.39 31.45 7.11
C ASP A 44 -50.62 32.69 7.59
N ILE A 45 -51.26 33.85 7.42
CA ILE A 45 -50.67 35.19 7.49
C ILE A 45 -50.45 35.68 8.95
N GLU A 46 -50.95 34.97 9.95
CA GLU A 46 -50.82 35.36 11.37
C GLU A 46 -49.56 34.80 12.06
N ALA A 47 -48.91 33.77 11.51
CA ALA A 47 -47.67 33.21 12.09
C ALA A 47 -46.44 34.10 11.85
N ARG A 48 -46.56 35.14 11.02
CA ARG A 48 -45.44 35.94 10.53
C ARG A 48 -44.87 36.91 11.57
N GLN A 49 -45.68 37.40 12.51
CA GLN A 49 -45.20 38.36 13.52
C GLN A 49 -44.53 37.73 14.74
N ILE A 50 -44.83 36.46 15.06
CA ILE A 50 -44.20 35.77 16.21
C ILE A 50 -42.89 35.08 15.78
N SER A 51 -42.72 34.76 14.50
CA SER A 51 -41.50 34.16 13.97
C SER A 51 -40.35 35.16 13.75
N GLU A 52 -40.61 36.47 13.66
CA GLU A 52 -39.56 37.47 13.37
C GLU A 52 -38.76 37.90 14.61
N LEU A 53 -39.23 37.60 15.83
CA LEU A 53 -38.50 37.95 17.06
C LEU A 53 -37.43 36.93 17.48
N ASP A 54 -37.49 35.69 16.98
CA ASP A 54 -36.58 34.60 17.40
C ASP A 54 -35.45 34.31 16.38
N THR A 55 -35.44 35.00 15.24
CA THR A 55 -34.43 34.78 14.17
C THR A 55 -33.24 35.75 14.22
N SER A 56 -32.96 36.36 15.36
CA SER A 56 -31.90 37.38 15.47
C SER A 56 -30.71 37.02 16.37
N ASN A 57 -30.38 35.74 16.60
CA ASN A 57 -29.02 35.39 17.05
C ASN A 57 -28.74 33.88 17.01
N GLN A 58 -28.25 33.39 15.87
CA GLN A 58 -27.46 32.17 15.84
C GLN A 58 -26.18 32.50 15.05
N PRO A 59 -25.02 32.68 15.70
CA PRO A 59 -23.77 32.69 14.97
C PRO A 59 -23.64 31.32 14.32
N SER A 60 -23.75 31.29 12.99
CA SER A 60 -23.50 30.09 12.20
C SER A 60 -22.06 29.65 12.41
N GLY A 61 -21.84 28.80 13.41
CA GLY A 61 -20.60 28.08 13.65
C GLY A 61 -20.39 27.04 12.55
N LYS A 62 -20.25 27.49 11.31
CA LYS A 62 -19.68 26.67 10.24
C LYS A 62 -18.22 26.46 10.64
N SER A 63 -17.90 25.28 11.16
CA SER A 63 -16.52 24.86 11.41
C SER A 63 -15.76 24.85 10.08
N LYS A 64 -15.14 25.98 9.75
CA LYS A 64 -14.38 26.22 8.51
C LYS A 64 -12.98 25.59 8.56
N PHE A 65 -12.88 24.33 8.98
CA PHE A 65 -11.65 23.55 8.88
C PHE A 65 -11.96 22.12 8.42
N GLY A 66 -12.65 22.00 7.28
CA GLY A 66 -12.72 20.74 6.55
C GLY A 66 -11.41 20.50 5.81
N PHE A 67 -10.38 19.98 6.50
CA PHE A 67 -9.19 19.48 5.80
C PHE A 67 -9.59 18.33 4.88
N SER A 68 -9.19 18.41 3.61
CA SER A 68 -9.48 17.35 2.64
C SER A 68 -8.76 16.06 3.06
N THR A 69 -9.50 14.95 3.15
CA THR A 69 -9.00 13.65 3.64
C THR A 69 -7.71 13.22 2.94
N TRP A 70 -7.60 13.45 1.63
CA TRP A 70 -6.40 13.08 0.88
C TRP A 70 -5.17 13.89 1.29
N LYS A 71 -5.34 15.16 1.69
CA LYS A 71 -4.23 16.01 2.19
C LYS A 71 -3.74 15.50 3.54
N ILE A 72 -4.66 15.12 4.43
CA ILE A 72 -4.30 14.55 5.73
C ILE A 72 -3.59 13.21 5.52
N LEU A 73 -4.13 12.35 4.65
CA LEU A 73 -3.49 11.09 4.32
C LEU A 73 -2.09 11.30 3.73
N ALA A 74 -1.92 12.21 2.79
CA ALA A 74 -0.62 12.53 2.20
C ALA A 74 0.38 13.01 3.27
N LEU A 75 -0.07 13.81 4.23
CA LEU A 75 0.77 14.24 5.36
C LEU A 75 1.13 13.06 6.28
N ILE A 76 0.20 12.14 6.56
CA ILE A 76 0.47 10.92 7.35
C ILE A 76 1.47 10.02 6.63
N LEU A 77 1.33 9.82 5.32
CA LEU A 77 2.25 8.99 4.53
C LEU A 77 3.63 9.64 4.43
N LEU A 78 3.70 10.96 4.29
CA LEU A 78 4.97 11.69 4.33
C LEU A 78 5.63 11.55 5.71
N LEU A 79 4.86 11.72 6.79
CA LEU A 79 5.35 11.49 8.15
C LEU A 79 5.86 10.06 8.32
N ALA A 80 5.09 9.06 7.88
CA ALA A 80 5.47 7.66 7.94
C ALA A 80 6.79 7.39 7.22
N LEU A 81 6.94 7.92 6.00
CA LEU A 81 8.13 7.76 5.19
C LEU A 81 9.36 8.45 5.81
N VAL A 82 9.19 9.69 6.28
CA VAL A 82 10.26 10.44 6.96
C VAL A 82 10.71 9.69 8.21
N LEU A 83 9.78 9.22 9.04
CA LEU A 83 10.13 8.48 10.25
C LEU A 83 10.87 7.17 9.98
N ARG A 84 10.67 6.54 8.81
CA ARG A 84 11.30 5.25 8.44
C ARG A 84 12.64 5.42 7.74
N LEU A 85 12.87 6.57 7.09
CA LEU A 85 14.11 6.87 6.38
C LEU A 85 15.06 7.74 7.21
N TRP A 86 14.54 8.50 8.18
CA TRP A 86 15.38 9.37 8.99
C TRP A 86 16.25 8.54 9.91
N GLY A 87 17.57 8.68 9.75
CA GLY A 87 18.52 7.82 10.45
C GLY A 87 18.66 6.45 9.79
N ILE A 88 18.49 6.35 8.46
CA ILE A 88 18.74 5.11 7.71
C ILE A 88 20.14 4.50 7.97
N ASP A 89 21.10 5.31 8.43
CA ASP A 89 22.44 4.88 8.84
C ASP A 89 22.66 4.85 10.37
N TRP A 90 21.62 4.57 11.14
CA TRP A 90 21.67 4.61 12.61
C TRP A 90 22.76 3.70 13.23
N ASP A 91 23.13 2.60 12.56
CA ASP A 91 24.18 1.65 12.95
C ASP A 91 25.56 1.96 12.37
N GLN A 92 25.72 3.06 11.60
CA GLN A 92 27.00 3.53 11.07
C GLN A 92 27.79 2.46 10.29
N GLY A 93 27.08 1.59 9.56
CA GLY A 93 27.67 0.47 8.81
C GLY A 93 27.97 -0.78 9.65
N GLY A 94 27.52 -0.84 10.90
CA GLY A 94 27.79 -1.96 11.82
C GLY A 94 27.12 -3.29 11.44
N LEU A 95 26.01 -3.29 10.67
CA LEU A 95 25.30 -4.50 10.24
C LEU A 95 25.02 -5.47 11.41
N PHE A 96 24.59 -4.88 12.53
CA PHE A 96 24.41 -5.60 13.79
C PHE A 96 23.28 -6.63 13.72
N HIS A 97 22.27 -6.39 12.89
CA HIS A 97 21.15 -7.31 12.74
C HIS A 97 21.59 -8.55 11.95
N PRO A 98 21.53 -9.75 12.56
CA PRO A 98 22.03 -10.97 11.93
C PRO A 98 21.30 -11.29 10.64
N ASP A 99 19.97 -11.13 10.63
CA ASP A 99 19.15 -11.43 9.45
C ASP A 99 19.46 -10.48 8.28
N GLU A 100 19.50 -9.16 8.51
CA GLU A 100 19.88 -8.18 7.49
C GLU A 100 21.26 -8.50 6.89
N ARG A 101 22.24 -8.81 7.74
CA ARG A 101 23.59 -9.17 7.28
C ARG A 101 23.59 -10.44 6.42
N ALA A 102 22.91 -11.50 6.87
CA ALA A 102 22.81 -12.74 6.12
C ALA A 102 22.10 -12.53 4.78
N PHE A 103 20.99 -11.79 4.79
CA PHE A 103 20.19 -11.51 3.62
C PHE A 103 20.96 -10.66 2.60
N LEU A 104 21.68 -9.64 3.03
CA LEU A 104 22.53 -8.83 2.16
C LEU A 104 23.67 -9.64 1.52
N SER A 105 24.28 -10.58 2.26
CA SER A 105 25.28 -11.49 1.70
C SER A 105 24.67 -12.35 0.60
N GLN A 106 23.52 -12.97 0.86
CA GLN A 106 22.81 -13.82 -0.10
C GLN A 106 22.44 -13.04 -1.37
N VAL A 107 21.93 -11.81 -1.23
CA VAL A 107 21.62 -10.96 -2.39
C VAL A 107 22.88 -10.55 -3.15
N TYR A 108 24.00 -10.33 -2.46
CA TYR A 108 25.25 -9.98 -3.12
C TYR A 108 25.74 -11.14 -4.00
N ASP A 109 25.71 -12.36 -3.49
CA ASP A 109 26.19 -13.58 -4.18
C ASP A 109 25.25 -14.08 -5.27
N LEU A 110 23.94 -13.81 -5.15
CA LEU A 110 22.93 -14.11 -6.15
C LEU A 110 23.31 -13.52 -7.52
N GLN A 111 22.92 -14.14 -8.64
CA GLN A 111 23.12 -13.54 -9.98
C GLN A 111 21.87 -13.78 -10.84
N PHE A 112 21.57 -12.84 -11.74
CA PHE A 112 20.52 -13.09 -12.73
C PHE A 112 21.12 -13.94 -13.86
N PRO A 113 20.40 -14.98 -14.34
CA PRO A 113 20.95 -15.91 -15.32
C PRO A 113 21.23 -15.22 -16.65
N GLU A 114 22.33 -15.62 -17.29
CA GLU A 114 22.74 -15.15 -18.61
C GLU A 114 22.88 -16.32 -19.61
N GLY A 115 22.47 -16.11 -20.87
CA GLY A 115 22.66 -17.09 -21.95
C GLY A 115 22.02 -18.45 -21.67
N ASP A 116 22.84 -19.49 -21.58
CA ASP A 116 22.39 -20.88 -21.40
C ASP A 116 21.94 -21.17 -19.96
N GLU A 117 22.30 -20.34 -18.98
CA GLU A 117 21.90 -20.53 -17.57
C GLU A 117 20.38 -20.47 -17.37
N TRP A 118 19.66 -19.87 -18.31
CA TRP A 118 18.19 -19.85 -18.32
C TRP A 118 17.58 -21.26 -18.36
N SER A 119 18.27 -22.26 -18.91
CA SER A 119 17.77 -23.64 -18.90
C SER A 119 17.81 -24.28 -17.51
N ASN A 120 18.71 -23.82 -16.64
CA ASN A 120 18.98 -24.42 -15.34
C ASN A 120 18.27 -23.70 -14.19
N VAL A 121 17.38 -22.75 -14.49
CA VAL A 121 16.67 -21.93 -13.50
C VAL A 121 15.87 -22.76 -12.49
N PHE A 122 15.31 -23.89 -12.92
CA PHE A 122 14.53 -24.79 -12.06
C PHE A 122 15.37 -25.86 -11.35
N ASP A 123 16.67 -25.93 -11.65
CA ASP A 123 17.58 -26.84 -10.99
C ASP A 123 18.05 -26.22 -9.67
N PRO A 124 17.75 -26.82 -8.50
CA PRO A 124 18.12 -26.23 -7.22
C PRO A 124 19.64 -26.17 -6.99
N ASP A 125 20.43 -27.02 -7.61
CA ASP A 125 21.88 -27.10 -7.41
C ASP A 125 22.64 -26.21 -8.40
N GLU A 126 22.11 -26.02 -9.61
CA GLU A 126 22.77 -25.24 -10.67
C GLU A 126 22.20 -23.83 -10.88
N SER A 127 21.00 -23.53 -10.36
CA SER A 127 20.34 -22.24 -10.61
C SER A 127 21.07 -21.07 -9.94
N THR A 128 21.49 -20.11 -10.75
CA THR A 128 22.06 -18.82 -10.30
C THR A 128 21.05 -17.95 -9.54
N LEU A 129 19.74 -18.27 -9.65
CA LEU A 129 18.67 -17.63 -8.89
C LEU A 129 18.46 -18.23 -7.49
N ASN A 130 19.14 -19.31 -7.13
CA ASN A 130 19.03 -19.87 -5.80
C ASN A 130 19.85 -19.04 -4.80
N PRO A 131 19.23 -18.38 -3.79
CA PRO A 131 19.97 -17.64 -2.76
C PRO A 131 20.73 -18.54 -1.77
N GLY A 132 20.60 -19.87 -1.87
CA GLY A 132 21.31 -20.85 -1.04
C GLY A 132 20.82 -20.95 0.41
N SER A 133 19.74 -20.24 0.76
CA SER A 133 19.10 -20.28 2.07
C SER A 133 17.58 -20.33 1.93
N PHE A 134 16.95 -21.21 2.72
CA PHE A 134 15.51 -21.45 2.72
C PHE A 134 14.80 -20.87 3.96
N ASN A 135 15.49 -20.07 4.78
CA ASN A 135 14.91 -19.43 5.96
C ASN A 135 13.84 -18.39 5.60
N TRP A 136 13.98 -17.80 4.40
CA TRP A 136 13.09 -16.79 3.86
C TRP A 136 12.74 -17.13 2.42
N GLY A 137 11.65 -16.55 1.92
CA GLY A 137 11.33 -16.63 0.51
C GLY A 137 12.25 -15.75 -0.34
N SER A 138 12.35 -16.05 -1.63
CA SER A 138 13.29 -15.41 -2.56
C SER A 138 12.80 -14.06 -3.10
N LEU A 139 11.52 -13.69 -2.91
CA LEU A 139 10.96 -12.47 -3.48
C LEU A 139 11.69 -11.19 -3.05
N PRO A 140 11.99 -10.94 -1.75
CA PRO A 140 12.73 -9.74 -1.36
C PRO A 140 14.19 -9.79 -1.82
N HIS A 141 14.77 -10.97 -2.02
CA HIS A 141 16.11 -11.12 -2.60
C HIS A 141 16.14 -10.57 -4.02
N TYR A 142 15.20 -11.02 -4.85
CA TYR A 142 15.07 -10.57 -6.22
C TYR A 142 14.75 -9.08 -6.32
N ALA A 143 13.92 -8.56 -5.41
CA ALA A 143 13.62 -7.13 -5.36
C ALA A 143 14.89 -6.29 -5.14
N LEU A 144 15.69 -6.63 -4.13
CA LEU A 144 16.94 -5.90 -3.86
C LEU A 144 18.00 -6.13 -4.94
N LYS A 145 18.11 -7.35 -5.47
CA LYS A 145 19.03 -7.65 -6.58
C LYS A 145 18.69 -6.88 -7.85
N SER A 146 17.40 -6.72 -8.14
CA SER A 146 16.93 -5.88 -9.24
C SER A 146 17.39 -4.43 -9.06
N VAL A 147 17.26 -3.87 -7.84
CA VAL A 147 17.77 -2.52 -7.54
C VAL A 147 19.29 -2.46 -7.73
N HIS A 148 20.02 -3.49 -7.32
CA HIS A 148 21.47 -3.57 -7.53
C HIS A 148 21.83 -3.50 -9.03
N TYR A 149 21.19 -4.32 -9.88
CA TYR A 149 21.45 -4.34 -11.32
C TYR A 149 21.02 -3.06 -12.03
N LEU A 150 19.95 -2.39 -11.56
CA LEU A 150 19.52 -1.11 -12.11
C LEU A 150 20.54 0.01 -11.84
N VAL A 151 21.25 -0.04 -10.71
CA VAL A 151 22.26 0.96 -10.33
C VAL A 151 23.67 0.58 -10.81
N ALA A 152 23.91 -0.71 -11.08
CA ALA A 152 25.21 -1.25 -11.50
C ALA A 152 25.89 -0.50 -12.66
N PRO A 153 25.18 0.00 -13.71
CA PRO A 153 25.81 0.78 -14.77
C PRO A 153 26.47 2.08 -14.30
N TYR A 154 26.02 2.62 -13.17
CA TYR A 154 26.54 3.86 -12.57
C TYR A 154 27.50 3.60 -11.42
N LYS A 155 27.15 2.64 -10.54
CA LYS A 155 27.95 2.28 -9.37
C LYS A 155 27.66 0.82 -9.00
N TRP A 156 28.71 0.00 -8.99
CA TRP A 156 28.64 -1.32 -8.38
C TRP A 156 28.59 -1.17 -6.85
N MET A 157 27.48 -1.57 -6.24
CA MET A 157 27.27 -1.38 -4.80
C MET A 157 27.98 -2.46 -3.99
N SER A 158 28.74 -2.06 -2.98
CA SER A 158 29.22 -3.00 -1.96
C SER A 158 28.04 -3.48 -1.09
N ILE A 159 28.25 -4.52 -0.27
CA ILE A 159 27.25 -4.97 0.72
C ILE A 159 26.81 -3.81 1.64
N PHE A 160 27.74 -2.93 2.03
CA PHE A 160 27.44 -1.78 2.89
C PHE A 160 26.59 -0.71 2.19
N ASP A 161 26.80 -0.50 0.89
CA ASP A 161 25.96 0.40 0.08
C ASP A 161 24.58 -0.23 -0.16
N LEU A 162 24.54 -1.54 -0.42
CA LEU A 162 23.33 -2.30 -0.73
C LEU A 162 22.34 -2.29 0.44
N ARG A 163 22.85 -2.23 1.68
CA ARG A 163 22.05 -2.02 2.91
C ARG A 163 21.13 -0.81 2.80
N TYR A 164 21.60 0.33 2.28
CA TYR A 164 20.75 1.52 2.15
C TYR A 164 19.58 1.28 1.18
N ALA A 165 19.84 0.60 0.07
CA ALA A 165 18.79 0.22 -0.87
C ALA A 165 17.79 -0.77 -0.25
N GLY A 166 18.28 -1.75 0.51
CA GLY A 166 17.43 -2.70 1.25
C GLY A 166 16.52 -1.99 2.25
N ARG A 167 17.09 -1.15 3.13
CA ARG A 167 16.33 -0.37 4.11
C ARG A 167 15.34 0.59 3.47
N ALA A 168 15.71 1.22 2.34
CA ALA A 168 14.78 2.05 1.58
C ALA A 168 13.59 1.24 1.05
N LEU A 169 13.82 0.02 0.53
CA LEU A 169 12.73 -0.85 0.10
C LEU A 169 11.83 -1.28 1.28
N SER A 170 12.41 -1.63 2.44
CA SER A 170 11.65 -1.91 3.66
C SER A 170 10.76 -0.73 4.07
N ALA A 171 11.34 0.49 4.10
CA ALA A 171 10.62 1.70 4.46
C ALA A 171 9.49 2.03 3.48
N ILE A 172 9.71 1.84 2.17
CA ILE A 172 8.66 2.00 1.15
C ILE A 172 7.55 0.97 1.34
N SER A 173 7.91 -0.30 1.57
CA SER A 173 6.94 -1.37 1.78
C SER A 173 6.07 -1.11 3.00
N ASP A 174 6.65 -0.76 4.14
CA ASP A 174 5.89 -0.48 5.36
C ASP A 174 5.08 0.83 5.24
N THR A 175 5.57 1.84 4.51
CA THR A 175 4.75 3.04 4.18
C THR A 175 3.54 2.66 3.31
N PHE A 176 3.69 1.71 2.38
CA PHE A 176 2.57 1.18 1.61
C PHE A 176 1.59 0.40 2.49
N THR A 177 2.08 -0.29 3.53
CA THR A 177 1.22 -0.90 4.57
C THR A 177 0.35 0.14 5.27
N VAL A 178 0.91 1.30 5.64
CA VAL A 178 0.14 2.40 6.25
C VAL A 178 -0.98 2.87 5.32
N LEU A 179 -0.72 2.99 4.01
CA LEU A 179 -1.74 3.30 3.01
C LEU A 179 -2.83 2.23 2.96
N LEU A 180 -2.47 0.94 2.95
CA LEU A 180 -3.43 -0.16 2.93
C LEU A 180 -4.31 -0.18 4.19
N ILE A 181 -3.74 0.10 5.35
CA ILE A 181 -4.49 0.22 6.62
C ILE A 181 -5.52 1.35 6.53
N PHE A 182 -5.14 2.51 5.98
CA PHE A 182 -6.11 3.58 5.70
C PHE A 182 -7.26 3.07 4.81
N MET A 183 -6.92 2.39 3.71
CA MET A 183 -7.91 1.91 2.74
C MET A 183 -8.86 0.86 3.35
N ILE A 184 -8.36 -0.05 4.17
CA ILE A 184 -9.18 -1.01 4.92
C ILE A 184 -10.10 -0.26 5.88
N GLY A 185 -9.58 0.65 6.71
CA GLY A 185 -10.37 1.41 7.67
C GLY A 185 -11.46 2.26 7.02
N ARG A 186 -11.17 2.87 5.86
CA ARG A 186 -12.15 3.60 5.04
C ARG A 186 -13.22 2.66 4.48
N THR A 187 -12.83 1.47 4.03
CA THR A 187 -13.73 0.52 3.38
C THR A 187 -14.67 -0.17 4.36
N VAL A 188 -14.18 -0.49 5.57
CA VAL A 188 -14.96 -1.20 6.60
C VAL A 188 -15.79 -0.25 7.45
N PHE A 189 -15.24 0.93 7.77
CA PHE A 189 -15.87 1.90 8.66
C PHE A 189 -16.09 3.24 7.98
N SER A 190 -15.15 4.18 8.11
CA SER A 190 -15.25 5.54 7.56
C SER A 190 -13.87 6.15 7.33
N SER A 191 -13.80 7.22 6.54
CA SER A 191 -12.55 7.95 6.28
C SER A 191 -11.84 8.43 7.55
N ARG A 192 -12.59 8.81 8.60
CA ARG A 192 -12.00 9.27 9.88
C ARG A 192 -11.31 8.13 10.63
N VAL A 193 -11.95 6.96 10.67
CA VAL A 193 -11.38 5.75 11.29
C VAL A 193 -10.16 5.29 10.51
N GLY A 194 -10.21 5.32 9.18
CA GLY A 194 -9.05 5.02 8.32
C GLY A 194 -7.87 5.97 8.58
N LEU A 195 -8.12 7.29 8.68
CA LEU A 195 -7.06 8.26 8.98
C LEU A 195 -6.44 8.03 10.37
N LEU A 196 -7.26 7.76 11.38
CA LEU A 196 -6.78 7.45 12.72
C LEU A 196 -5.95 6.16 12.73
N ALA A 197 -6.42 5.10 12.09
CA ALA A 197 -5.70 3.83 11.99
C ALA A 197 -4.34 4.00 11.29
N ALA A 198 -4.32 4.74 10.18
CA ALA A 198 -3.08 5.03 9.45
C ALA A 198 -2.12 5.89 10.26
N LEU A 199 -2.61 6.89 11.00
CA LEU A 199 -1.76 7.69 11.90
C LEU A 199 -1.13 6.83 12.99
N LEU A 200 -1.92 5.96 13.64
CA LEU A 200 -1.43 5.06 14.68
C LEU A 200 -0.38 4.08 14.14
N SER A 201 -0.59 3.54 12.93
CA SER A 201 0.39 2.69 12.25
C SER A 201 1.64 3.46 11.81
N ALA A 202 1.50 4.71 11.34
CA ALA A 202 2.61 5.55 10.93
C ALA A 202 3.62 5.79 12.06
N ILE A 203 3.12 5.96 13.29
CA ILE A 203 3.91 6.23 14.50
C ILE A 203 4.21 4.98 15.34
N ALA A 204 3.77 3.80 14.92
CA ALA A 204 3.97 2.56 15.66
C ALA A 204 5.47 2.23 15.72
N VAL A 205 6.03 2.23 16.93
CA VAL A 205 7.47 2.04 17.17
C VAL A 205 7.97 0.73 16.55
N GLN A 206 7.20 -0.36 16.67
CA GLN A 206 7.56 -1.66 16.11
C GLN A 206 7.74 -1.62 14.59
N GLN A 207 6.82 -0.94 13.88
CA GLN A 207 6.88 -0.83 12.42
C GLN A 207 8.04 0.05 11.97
N ILE A 208 8.27 1.16 12.68
CA ILE A 208 9.41 2.05 12.43
C ILE A 208 10.72 1.29 12.63
N GLN A 209 10.85 0.53 13.73
CA GLN A 209 12.05 -0.25 14.02
C GLN A 209 12.33 -1.28 12.94
N LEU A 210 11.35 -2.10 12.57
CA LEU A 210 11.51 -3.11 11.52
C LEU A 210 11.83 -2.50 10.15
N SER A 211 11.31 -1.30 9.85
CA SER A 211 11.59 -0.59 8.59
C SER A 211 13.04 -0.12 8.46
N HIS A 212 13.74 0.08 9.58
CA HIS A 212 15.16 0.47 9.59
C HIS A 212 16.12 -0.70 9.36
N PHE A 213 15.60 -1.92 9.29
CA PHE A 213 16.34 -3.11 8.89
C PHE A 213 15.83 -3.58 7.54
N PHE A 214 16.73 -4.16 6.73
CA PHE A 214 16.27 -4.97 5.61
C PHE A 214 15.74 -6.32 6.10
N ALA A 215 14.55 -6.28 6.70
CA ALA A 215 13.83 -7.43 7.23
C ALA A 215 12.65 -7.79 6.30
N VAL A 216 12.51 -9.08 6.00
CA VAL A 216 11.45 -9.59 5.11
C VAL A 216 10.04 -9.36 5.66
N ASP A 217 9.92 -9.15 6.96
CA ASP A 217 8.66 -8.96 7.68
C ASP A 217 7.91 -7.70 7.20
N THR A 218 8.62 -6.67 6.72
CA THR A 218 8.00 -5.46 6.15
C THR A 218 7.25 -5.77 4.85
N PHE A 219 7.90 -6.49 3.92
CA PHE A 219 7.30 -6.97 2.68
C PHE A 219 6.16 -7.95 2.94
N MET A 220 6.39 -8.93 3.82
CA MET A 220 5.41 -9.94 4.19
C MET A 220 4.13 -9.28 4.72
N THR A 221 4.25 -8.37 5.68
CA THR A 221 3.12 -7.65 6.27
C THR A 221 2.37 -6.85 5.21
N THR A 222 3.10 -6.20 4.31
CA THR A 222 2.51 -5.44 3.20
C THR A 222 1.63 -6.31 2.32
N PHE A 223 2.14 -7.46 1.88
CA PHE A 223 1.38 -8.38 1.04
C PHE A 223 0.22 -9.05 1.77
N ILE A 224 0.35 -9.35 3.07
CA ILE A 224 -0.74 -9.85 3.91
C ILE A 224 -1.87 -8.81 4.01
N VAL A 225 -1.54 -7.57 4.37
CA VAL A 225 -2.53 -6.50 4.51
C VAL A 225 -3.19 -6.21 3.16
N ALA A 226 -2.44 -6.26 2.06
CA ALA A 226 -3.00 -6.15 0.70
C ALA A 226 -3.96 -7.30 0.38
N THR A 227 -3.60 -8.53 0.75
CA THR A 227 -4.47 -9.71 0.59
C THR A 227 -5.79 -9.50 1.33
N ILE A 228 -5.73 -9.09 2.60
CA ILE A 228 -6.92 -8.79 3.42
C ILE A 228 -7.76 -7.69 2.78
N PHE A 229 -7.13 -6.60 2.32
CA PHE A 229 -7.82 -5.50 1.66
C PHE A 229 -8.61 -5.95 0.43
N TYR A 230 -7.97 -6.70 -0.47
CA TYR A 230 -8.65 -7.21 -1.67
C TYR A 230 -9.71 -8.27 -1.33
N SER A 231 -9.48 -9.13 -0.34
CA SER A 231 -10.49 -10.10 0.14
C SER A 231 -11.75 -9.40 0.66
N ILE A 232 -11.60 -8.29 1.39
CA ILE A 232 -12.74 -7.46 1.83
C ILE A 232 -13.48 -6.89 0.62
N ARG A 233 -12.77 -6.41 -0.40
CA ARG A 233 -13.39 -5.90 -1.62
C ARG A 233 -14.11 -6.97 -2.43
N VAL A 234 -13.54 -8.18 -2.51
CA VAL A 234 -14.22 -9.34 -3.10
C VAL A 234 -15.52 -9.63 -2.35
N ALA A 235 -15.50 -9.63 -1.02
CA ALA A 235 -16.70 -9.87 -0.21
C ALA A 235 -17.80 -8.80 -0.39
N LYS A 236 -17.42 -7.53 -0.61
CA LYS A 236 -18.37 -6.42 -0.77
C LYS A 236 -18.86 -6.22 -2.21
N GLU A 237 -17.96 -6.31 -3.19
CA GLU A 237 -18.22 -5.91 -4.59
C GLU A 237 -18.27 -7.09 -5.56
N GLY A 238 -17.74 -8.27 -5.20
CA GLY A 238 -17.76 -9.48 -6.03
C GLY A 238 -16.96 -9.40 -7.34
N ARG A 239 -16.02 -8.45 -7.47
CA ARG A 239 -15.26 -8.24 -8.71
C ARG A 239 -14.19 -9.32 -8.89
N ARG A 240 -14.16 -9.94 -10.09
CA ARG A 240 -13.12 -10.93 -10.45
C ARG A 240 -11.70 -10.36 -10.42
N SER A 241 -11.54 -9.07 -10.73
CA SER A 241 -10.24 -8.38 -10.63
C SER A 241 -9.69 -8.43 -9.21
N ASP A 242 -10.54 -8.23 -8.21
CA ASP A 242 -10.14 -8.18 -6.80
C ASP A 242 -9.79 -9.59 -6.30
N THR A 243 -10.43 -10.64 -6.84
CA THR A 243 -10.08 -12.04 -6.55
C THR A 243 -8.68 -12.39 -7.07
N VAL A 244 -8.37 -12.00 -8.31
CA VAL A 244 -7.03 -12.22 -8.88
C VAL A 244 -6.00 -11.42 -8.09
N LEU A 245 -6.28 -10.16 -7.76
CA LEU A 245 -5.36 -9.35 -6.96
C LEU A 245 -5.13 -9.94 -5.56
N ALA A 246 -6.18 -10.41 -4.88
CA ALA A 246 -6.03 -11.09 -3.59
C ALA A 246 -5.12 -12.33 -3.69
N ALA A 247 -5.34 -13.17 -4.70
CA ALA A 247 -4.51 -14.37 -4.91
C ALA A 247 -3.05 -14.03 -5.25
N VAL A 248 -2.82 -13.00 -6.06
CA VAL A 248 -1.47 -12.52 -6.41
C VAL A 248 -0.75 -11.96 -5.18
N MET A 249 -1.42 -11.13 -4.37
CA MET A 249 -0.85 -10.61 -3.12
C MET A 249 -0.54 -11.74 -2.14
N PHE A 250 -1.43 -12.74 -2.01
CA PHE A 250 -1.18 -13.90 -1.15
C PHE A 250 0.03 -14.70 -1.62
N GLY A 251 0.12 -14.97 -2.93
CA GLY A 251 1.28 -15.63 -3.53
C GLY A 251 2.59 -14.89 -3.26
N MET A 252 2.59 -13.55 -3.33
CA MET A 252 3.76 -12.73 -2.98
C MET A 252 4.10 -12.79 -1.49
N ALA A 253 3.10 -12.88 -0.60
CA ALA A 253 3.34 -13.06 0.83
C ALA A 253 4.00 -14.41 1.13
N VAL A 254 3.50 -15.50 0.51
CA VAL A 254 4.09 -16.84 0.62
C VAL A 254 5.51 -16.86 0.03
N ALA A 255 5.72 -16.21 -1.12
CA ALA A 255 7.04 -16.06 -1.75
C ALA A 255 8.01 -15.19 -0.94
N THR A 256 7.54 -14.48 0.09
CA THR A 256 8.37 -13.75 1.04
C THR A 256 8.69 -14.59 2.27
N LYS A 257 7.72 -15.35 2.79
CA LYS A 257 7.91 -16.25 3.93
C LYS A 257 6.82 -17.32 3.95
N PHE A 258 7.21 -18.59 4.01
CA PHE A 258 6.27 -19.70 3.97
C PHE A 258 5.32 -19.75 5.18
N SER A 259 5.67 -19.11 6.30
CA SER A 259 4.84 -19.07 7.51
C SER A 259 3.48 -18.39 7.31
N VAL A 260 3.25 -17.75 6.16
CA VAL A 260 1.98 -17.12 5.79
C VAL A 260 0.94 -18.13 5.30
N LEU A 261 1.31 -19.39 5.03
CA LEU A 261 0.43 -20.41 4.44
C LEU A 261 -0.94 -20.60 5.13
N PRO A 262 -1.10 -20.44 6.46
CA PRO A 262 -2.40 -20.58 7.13
C PRO A 262 -3.41 -19.44 6.93
N LEU A 263 -3.08 -18.37 6.19
CA LEU A 263 -3.96 -17.21 5.95
C LEU A 263 -5.23 -17.60 5.19
#